data_AF-A0A177EDG9-F1
#
_entry.id   AF-A0A177EDG9-F1
#
_cell.length_a   1.000
_cell.length_b   1.000
_cell.length_c   1.000
_cell.angle_alpha   90.00
_cell.angle_beta   90.00
_cell.angle_gamma   90.00
#
_symmetry.space_group_name_H-M   'P 1'
#
loop_
_entity.id
_entity.type
_entity.pdbx_description
1 polymer ?
#
loop_
_entity_poly.entity_id
_entity_poly.type
_entity_poly.pdbx_seq_one_letter_code
_entity_poly.pdbx_strand_id
1 'polypeptide(L)'
;MSEVLFFGVLSVHTNTCTAEYNCELHKKTDSFELKMYNQDTFTIILSKLNESEYYTIKETQSIRVDYSSFIVILSELLKRVQRNELFIEIGSTLKIIERNTFRNILHLELPLKNLTQAEYKLYISDILSKLNRKTSSLERENSILKEELSSSRKSNEELMSRYREEIEKREKDNYQIKREAHDLDTQLIRIKKESAEYSSEIERLKKEKQVLEDDLRKANDIIKRNFEDIKSKIKTETLLKEEARNYKTEKEEIELINNKLEMEIMEKNEEIKILKEMESERIEAINNLKVLNKSLNRKLESTYRIYNRIYKKQEDVEDDSKTEETTSSLISPESINY
;
A
#
# COMPACT_ATOMS: atom_id res chain seq x y z
N MET A 1 -49.67 -3.45 -83.99
CA MET A 1 -48.72 -3.11 -82.89
C MET A 1 -47.31 -3.45 -83.36
N SER A 2 -46.29 -2.70 -82.95
CA SER A 2 -44.88 -2.98 -83.29
C SER A 2 -44.26 -3.75 -82.14
N GLU A 3 -43.69 -4.92 -82.41
CA GLU A 3 -43.00 -5.76 -81.44
C GLU A 3 -41.48 -5.61 -81.61
N VAL A 4 -40.75 -5.29 -80.53
CA VAL A 4 -39.28 -5.20 -80.55
C VAL A 4 -38.69 -6.58 -80.32
N LEU A 5 -38.00 -7.11 -81.32
CA LEU A 5 -37.40 -8.46 -81.30
C LEU A 5 -35.90 -8.46 -81.01
N PHE A 6 -35.24 -7.32 -81.21
CA PHE A 6 -33.83 -7.13 -80.87
C PHE A 6 -33.57 -5.65 -80.58
N PHE A 7 -32.76 -5.38 -79.55
CA PHE A 7 -32.22 -4.07 -79.25
C PHE A 7 -30.80 -4.24 -78.69
N GLY A 8 -29.80 -3.61 -79.31
CA GLY A 8 -28.42 -3.71 -78.85
C GLY A 8 -27.44 -2.94 -79.72
N VAL A 9 -26.23 -2.74 -79.20
CA VAL A 9 -25.12 -2.12 -79.93
C VAL A 9 -24.39 -3.20 -80.72
N LEU A 10 -24.18 -2.97 -82.01
CA LEU A 10 -23.48 -3.89 -82.92
C LEU A 10 -22.31 -3.18 -83.60
N SER A 11 -21.20 -3.90 -83.75
CA SER A 11 -20.06 -3.45 -84.54
C SER A 11 -20.31 -3.70 -86.03
N VAL A 12 -20.24 -2.62 -86.81
CA VAL A 12 -20.57 -2.60 -88.23
C VAL A 12 -19.35 -2.21 -89.03
N HIS A 13 -19.01 -3.05 -90.00
CA HIS A 13 -17.91 -2.81 -90.92
C HIS A 13 -18.45 -2.16 -92.18
N THR A 14 -17.98 -0.97 -92.50
CA THR A 14 -18.21 -0.30 -93.77
C THR A 14 -16.95 -0.39 -94.62
N ASN A 15 -17.02 0.02 -95.89
CA ASN A 15 -15.86 0.04 -96.79
C ASN A 15 -14.69 0.90 -96.27
N THR A 16 -14.94 1.83 -95.35
CA THR A 16 -13.97 2.82 -94.88
C THR A 16 -13.60 2.67 -93.41
N CYS A 17 -14.50 2.20 -92.56
CA CYS A 17 -14.25 2.06 -91.13
C CYS A 17 -15.16 1.01 -90.47
N THR A 18 -14.77 0.61 -89.25
CA THR A 18 -15.65 -0.13 -88.35
C THR A 18 -16.19 0.84 -87.30
N ALA A 19 -17.50 0.85 -87.09
CA ALA A 19 -18.15 1.73 -86.12
C ALA A 19 -19.29 1.01 -85.40
N GLU A 20 -19.61 1.48 -84.20
CA GLU A 20 -20.71 0.94 -83.41
C GLU A 20 -22.03 1.61 -83.79
N TYR A 21 -23.07 0.79 -83.98
CA TYR A 21 -24.42 1.24 -84.28
C TYR A 21 -25.38 0.64 -83.27
N ASN A 22 -26.30 1.46 -82.77
CA ASN A 22 -27.48 0.96 -82.08
C ASN A 22 -28.39 0.30 -83.11
N CYS A 23 -28.74 -0.96 -82.88
CA CYS A 23 -29.53 -1.78 -83.77
C CYS A 23 -30.85 -2.13 -83.10
N GLU A 24 -31.95 -1.93 -83.83
CA GLU A 24 -33.30 -2.28 -83.42
C GLU A 24 -33.96 -3.12 -84.51
N LEU A 25 -34.52 -4.27 -84.14
CA LEU A 25 -35.37 -5.08 -85.02
C LEU A 25 -36.81 -5.01 -84.52
N HIS A 26 -37.70 -4.47 -85.36
CA HIS A 26 -39.12 -4.34 -85.09
C HIS A 26 -39.94 -5.21 -86.03
N LYS A 27 -40.84 -6.02 -85.50
CA LYS A 27 -41.89 -6.69 -86.28
C LYS A 27 -43.14 -5.84 -86.26
N LYS A 28 -43.58 -5.40 -87.43
CA LYS A 28 -44.85 -4.70 -87.66
C LYS A 28 -45.87 -5.69 -88.24
N THR A 29 -47.13 -5.26 -88.35
CA THR A 29 -48.22 -6.11 -88.84
C THR A 29 -47.91 -6.74 -90.21
N ASP A 30 -47.37 -5.95 -91.15
CA ASP A 30 -47.19 -6.38 -92.55
C ASP A 30 -45.71 -6.36 -93.01
N SER A 31 -44.79 -6.06 -92.10
CA SER A 31 -43.37 -5.93 -92.44
C SER A 31 -42.48 -6.07 -91.20
N PHE A 32 -41.21 -6.38 -91.37
CA PHE A 32 -40.21 -6.13 -90.34
C PHE A 32 -39.34 -4.92 -90.73
N GLU A 33 -38.74 -4.31 -89.73
CA GLU A 33 -37.87 -3.15 -89.85
C GLU A 33 -36.61 -3.36 -89.01
N LEU A 34 -35.48 -3.53 -89.69
CA LEU A 34 -34.15 -3.55 -89.09
C LEU A 34 -33.55 -2.15 -89.25
N LYS A 35 -33.32 -1.48 -88.12
CA LYS A 35 -32.82 -0.12 -88.08
C LYS A 35 -31.50 -0.11 -87.33
N MET A 36 -30.46 0.43 -87.96
CA MET A 36 -29.16 0.65 -87.34
C MET A 36 -28.84 2.13 -87.38
N TYR A 37 -28.46 2.71 -86.25
CA TYR A 37 -28.15 4.13 -86.18
C TYR A 37 -26.96 4.43 -85.26
N ASN A 38 -26.18 5.42 -85.68
CA ASN A 38 -25.07 5.93 -84.90
C ASN A 38 -25.42 7.38 -84.50
N GLN A 39 -25.51 7.63 -83.19
CA GLN A 39 -25.95 8.91 -82.65
C GLN A 39 -24.90 10.01 -82.86
N ASP A 40 -23.62 9.67 -82.87
CA ASP A 40 -22.52 10.63 -82.99
C ASP A 40 -22.39 11.18 -84.42
N THR A 41 -22.61 10.31 -85.41
CA THR A 41 -22.52 10.66 -86.84
C THR A 41 -23.88 11.00 -87.46
N PHE A 42 -24.97 10.85 -86.70
CA PHE A 42 -26.35 10.94 -87.20
C PHE A 42 -26.65 10.01 -88.38
N THR A 43 -25.87 8.95 -88.57
CA THR A 43 -26.03 8.00 -89.65
C THR A 43 -27.16 7.02 -89.33
N ILE A 44 -27.99 6.72 -90.33
CA ILE A 44 -29.09 5.76 -90.22
C ILE A 44 -29.04 4.81 -91.39
N ILE A 45 -29.20 3.54 -91.09
CA ILE A 45 -29.25 2.45 -92.04
C ILE A 45 -30.54 1.69 -91.75
N LEU A 46 -31.35 1.53 -92.79
CA LEU A 46 -32.66 0.93 -92.67
C LEU A 46 -32.78 -0.23 -93.65
N SER A 47 -33.23 -1.37 -93.18
CA SER A 47 -33.74 -2.45 -94.02
C SER A 47 -35.17 -2.73 -93.59
N LYS A 48 -36.10 -2.70 -94.55
CA LYS A 48 -37.52 -2.94 -94.29
C LYS A 48 -38.04 -3.85 -95.39
N LEU A 49 -38.68 -4.93 -94.99
CA LEU A 49 -39.21 -5.93 -95.92
C LEU A 49 -40.59 -6.40 -95.46
N ASN A 50 -41.54 -6.34 -96.38
CA ASN A 50 -42.83 -7.01 -96.25
C ASN A 50 -42.72 -8.49 -96.64
N GLU A 51 -43.80 -9.25 -96.45
CA GLU A 51 -43.81 -10.67 -96.76
C GLU A 51 -43.57 -10.96 -98.24
N SER A 52 -44.13 -10.17 -99.16
CA SER A 52 -43.94 -10.35 -100.61
C SER A 52 -42.49 -10.13 -101.05
N GLU A 53 -41.83 -9.08 -100.54
CA GLU A 53 -40.43 -8.76 -100.82
C GLU A 53 -39.48 -9.81 -100.24
N TYR A 54 -39.87 -10.41 -99.10
CA TYR A 54 -39.12 -11.51 -98.51
C TYR A 54 -39.06 -12.74 -99.43
N TYR A 55 -40.13 -13.10 -100.13
CA TYR A 55 -40.11 -14.29 -101.00
C TYR A 55 -39.09 -14.16 -102.15
N THR A 56 -38.85 -12.95 -102.66
CA THR A 56 -37.79 -12.68 -103.63
C THR A 56 -36.41 -12.97 -103.05
N ILE A 57 -36.17 -12.56 -101.81
CA ILE A 57 -34.92 -12.81 -101.08
C ILE A 57 -34.78 -14.29 -100.74
N LYS A 58 -35.89 -14.93 -100.34
CA LYS A 58 -35.97 -16.35 -100.02
C LYS A 58 -35.49 -17.20 -101.19
N GLU A 59 -35.95 -16.89 -102.40
CA GLU A 59 -35.56 -17.59 -103.62
C GLU A 59 -34.11 -17.28 -104.01
N THR A 60 -33.72 -15.99 -104.01
CA THR A 60 -32.38 -15.55 -104.41
C THR A 60 -31.27 -16.11 -103.50
N GLN A 61 -31.52 -16.19 -102.19
CA GLN A 61 -30.55 -16.64 -101.19
C GLN A 61 -30.81 -18.08 -100.71
N SER A 62 -31.72 -18.80 -101.37
CA SER A 62 -32.06 -20.20 -101.03
C SER A 62 -32.44 -20.42 -99.54
N ILE A 63 -33.17 -19.46 -98.96
CA ILE A 63 -33.63 -19.53 -97.57
C ILE A 63 -34.76 -20.56 -97.46
N ARG A 64 -34.67 -21.47 -96.49
CA ARG A 64 -35.60 -22.61 -96.36
C ARG A 64 -36.80 -22.36 -95.45
N VAL A 65 -36.77 -21.29 -94.65
CA VAL A 65 -37.81 -20.98 -93.66
C VAL A 65 -38.93 -20.12 -94.25
N ASP A 66 -40.03 -19.96 -93.53
CA ASP A 66 -41.09 -19.01 -93.89
C ASP A 66 -40.78 -17.59 -93.36
N TYR A 67 -41.63 -16.62 -93.73
CA TYR A 67 -41.46 -15.22 -93.35
C TYR A 67 -41.43 -15.02 -91.83
N SER A 68 -42.34 -15.66 -91.09
CA SER A 68 -42.43 -15.50 -89.64
C SER A 68 -41.20 -16.06 -88.92
N SER A 69 -40.75 -17.26 -89.32
CA SER A 69 -39.57 -17.92 -88.77
C SER A 69 -38.29 -17.20 -89.16
N PHE A 70 -38.24 -16.61 -90.35
CA PHE A 70 -37.12 -15.80 -90.81
C PHE A 70 -36.85 -14.62 -89.88
N ILE A 71 -37.88 -13.89 -89.45
CA ILE A 71 -37.70 -12.72 -88.55
C ILE A 71 -37.10 -13.16 -87.20
N VAL A 72 -37.53 -14.32 -86.68
CA VAL A 72 -36.98 -14.88 -85.43
C VAL A 72 -35.51 -15.27 -85.61
N ILE A 73 -35.18 -15.93 -86.72
CA ILE A 73 -33.80 -16.31 -87.06
C ILE A 73 -32.92 -15.06 -87.24
N LEU A 74 -33.44 -14.00 -87.86
CA LEU A 74 -32.74 -12.73 -87.98
C LEU A 74 -32.39 -12.15 -86.60
N SER A 75 -33.32 -12.17 -85.63
CA SER A 75 -33.02 -11.76 -84.25
C SER A 75 -31.87 -12.59 -83.65
N GLU A 76 -31.85 -13.92 -83.86
CA GLU A 76 -30.77 -14.76 -83.34
C GLU A 76 -29.43 -14.51 -84.04
N LEU A 77 -29.43 -14.26 -85.36
CA LEU A 77 -28.22 -13.85 -86.09
C LEU A 77 -27.66 -12.54 -85.52
N LEU A 78 -28.52 -11.56 -85.21
CA LEU A 78 -28.09 -10.29 -84.59
C LEU A 78 -27.50 -10.50 -83.19
N LYS A 79 -28.05 -11.41 -82.38
CA LYS A 79 -27.43 -11.78 -81.09
C LYS A 79 -26.07 -12.44 -81.27
N ARG A 80 -25.88 -13.28 -82.29
CA ARG A 80 -24.57 -13.85 -82.62
C ARG A 80 -23.57 -12.79 -83.07
N VAL A 81 -24.02 -11.77 -83.81
CA VAL A 81 -23.21 -10.58 -84.10
C VAL A 81 -22.83 -9.86 -82.81
N GLN A 82 -23.77 -9.65 -81.89
CA GLN A 82 -23.51 -9.01 -80.60
C GLN A 82 -22.48 -9.78 -79.74
N ARG A 83 -22.45 -11.11 -79.86
CA ARG A 83 -21.44 -11.99 -79.23
C ARG A 83 -20.12 -12.05 -80.00
N ASN A 84 -19.96 -11.27 -81.07
CA ASN A 84 -18.80 -11.26 -81.98
C ASN A 84 -18.53 -12.62 -82.66
N GLU A 85 -19.54 -13.49 -82.79
CA GLU A 85 -19.45 -14.73 -83.56
C GLU A 85 -19.65 -14.47 -85.07
N LEU A 86 -20.45 -13.47 -85.39
CA LEU A 86 -20.75 -13.01 -86.75
C LEU A 86 -20.43 -11.52 -86.88
N PHE A 87 -20.28 -11.04 -88.11
CA PHE A 87 -19.94 -9.66 -88.41
C PHE A 87 -20.95 -9.08 -89.39
N ILE A 88 -21.28 -7.80 -89.20
CA ILE A 88 -22.08 -7.04 -90.18
C ILE A 88 -21.14 -6.25 -91.07
N GLU A 89 -21.32 -6.39 -92.38
CA GLU A 89 -20.67 -5.61 -93.42
C GLU A 89 -21.71 -4.83 -94.23
N ILE A 90 -21.46 -3.55 -94.48
CA ILE A 90 -22.39 -2.65 -95.16
C ILE A 90 -21.72 -2.04 -96.39
N GLY A 91 -22.32 -2.35 -97.54
CA GLY A 91 -22.03 -1.73 -98.84
C GLY A 91 -23.33 -1.24 -99.49
N SER A 92 -23.67 -1.76 -100.66
CA SER A 92 -25.00 -1.56 -101.28
C SER A 92 -26.12 -2.31 -100.54
N THR A 93 -25.76 -3.36 -99.82
CA THR A 93 -26.62 -4.22 -99.01
C THR A 93 -25.99 -4.42 -97.63
N LEU A 94 -26.80 -4.86 -96.68
CA LEU A 94 -26.33 -5.30 -95.36
C LEU A 94 -26.06 -6.80 -95.42
N LYS A 95 -24.84 -7.22 -95.06
CA LYS A 95 -24.42 -8.62 -95.07
C LYS A 95 -24.06 -9.06 -93.66
N ILE A 96 -24.57 -10.22 -93.24
CA ILE A 96 -24.13 -10.91 -92.02
C ILE A 96 -23.19 -12.02 -92.45
N ILE A 97 -21.93 -11.93 -92.04
CA ILE A 97 -20.87 -12.83 -92.46
C ILE A 97 -20.20 -13.50 -91.26
N GLU A 98 -19.73 -14.72 -91.46
CA GLU A 98 -18.82 -15.41 -90.56
C GLU A 98 -17.42 -15.37 -91.17
N ARG A 99 -16.46 -14.80 -90.45
CA ARG A 99 -15.06 -14.74 -90.92
C ARG A 99 -14.38 -16.06 -90.60
N ASN A 100 -13.90 -16.75 -91.63
CA ASN A 100 -13.13 -17.99 -91.51
C ASN A 100 -11.77 -17.78 -92.19
N THR A 101 -10.77 -18.56 -91.78
CA THR A 101 -9.38 -18.46 -92.29
C THR A 101 -9.27 -18.68 -93.79
N PHE A 102 -10.17 -19.48 -94.38
CA PHE A 102 -10.14 -19.79 -95.81
C PHE A 102 -11.02 -18.86 -96.65
N ARG A 103 -12.25 -18.60 -96.19
CA ARG A 103 -13.22 -17.77 -96.90
C ARG A 103 -14.33 -17.31 -95.96
N ASN A 104 -14.77 -16.07 -96.09
CA ASN A 104 -15.95 -15.57 -95.38
C ASN A 104 -17.21 -16.31 -95.86
N ILE A 105 -18.04 -16.74 -94.91
CA ILE A 105 -19.32 -17.39 -95.17
C ILE A 105 -20.42 -16.33 -95.04
N LEU A 106 -21.23 -16.15 -96.09
CA LEU A 106 -22.38 -15.25 -96.07
C LEU A 106 -23.58 -16.00 -95.48
N HIS A 107 -24.08 -15.52 -94.34
CA HIS A 107 -25.27 -16.08 -93.68
C HIS A 107 -26.56 -15.43 -94.17
N LEU A 108 -26.53 -14.12 -94.42
CA LEU A 108 -27.69 -13.36 -94.85
C LEU A 108 -27.28 -12.07 -95.54
N GLU A 109 -27.99 -11.69 -96.59
CA GLU A 109 -27.90 -10.39 -97.24
C GLU A 109 -29.27 -9.70 -97.25
N LEU A 110 -29.32 -8.44 -96.83
CA LEU A 110 -30.55 -7.65 -96.75
C LEU A 110 -30.41 -6.38 -97.60
N PRO A 111 -31.45 -6.03 -98.39
CA PRO A 111 -31.46 -4.77 -99.12
C PRO A 111 -31.59 -3.60 -98.15
N LEU A 112 -30.91 -2.51 -98.47
CA LEU A 112 -31.01 -1.25 -97.75
C LEU A 112 -32.09 -0.37 -98.38
N LYS A 113 -32.90 0.26 -97.54
CA LYS A 113 -33.88 1.26 -97.94
C LYS A 113 -33.27 2.65 -97.79
N ASN A 114 -33.26 3.41 -98.89
CA ASN A 114 -32.93 4.83 -98.83
C ASN A 114 -34.06 5.59 -98.12
N LEU A 115 -33.71 6.31 -97.06
CA LEU A 115 -34.64 7.18 -96.37
C LEU A 115 -34.91 8.44 -97.20
N THR A 116 -36.18 8.83 -97.28
CA THR A 116 -36.55 10.14 -97.80
C THR A 116 -36.08 11.24 -96.86
N GLN A 117 -35.91 12.47 -97.38
CA GLN A 117 -35.55 13.62 -96.54
C GLN A 117 -36.56 13.87 -95.41
N ALA A 118 -37.84 13.59 -95.64
CA ALA A 118 -38.89 13.72 -94.62
C ALA A 118 -38.73 12.67 -93.50
N GLU A 119 -38.49 11.40 -93.85
CA GLU A 119 -38.23 10.34 -92.86
C GLU A 119 -36.97 10.63 -92.04
N TYR A 120 -35.90 11.12 -92.69
CA TYR A 120 -34.66 11.51 -92.00
C TYR A 120 -34.90 12.67 -91.02
N LYS A 121 -35.63 13.72 -91.43
CA LYS A 121 -35.96 14.86 -90.55
C LYS A 121 -36.76 14.43 -89.32
N LEU A 122 -37.77 13.58 -89.50
CA LEU A 122 -38.56 13.05 -88.39
C LEU A 122 -37.69 12.27 -87.39
N TYR A 123 -36.76 11.48 -87.90
CA TYR A 123 -35.86 10.71 -87.04
C TYR A 123 -34.89 11.60 -86.25
N ILE A 124 -34.24 12.55 -86.90
CA ILE A 124 -33.34 13.47 -86.20
C ILE A 124 -34.10 14.27 -85.15
N SER A 125 -35.33 14.69 -85.46
CA SER A 125 -36.21 15.35 -84.49
C SER A 125 -36.53 14.47 -83.27
N ASP A 126 -36.76 13.17 -83.46
CA ASP A 126 -36.98 12.22 -82.35
C ASP A 126 -35.72 12.04 -81.49
N ILE A 127 -34.54 11.87 -82.09
CA ILE A 127 -33.27 11.80 -81.32
C ILE A 127 -33.07 13.07 -80.52
N LEU A 128 -33.17 14.24 -81.15
CA LEU A 128 -32.97 15.52 -80.49
C LEU A 128 -33.95 15.71 -79.34
N SER A 129 -35.21 15.30 -79.53
CA SER A 129 -36.22 15.34 -78.47
C SER A 129 -35.85 14.44 -77.29
N LYS A 130 -35.37 13.22 -77.55
CA LYS A 130 -34.91 12.28 -76.51
C LYS A 130 -33.69 12.81 -75.78
N LEU A 131 -32.69 13.33 -76.50
CA LEU A 131 -31.49 13.93 -75.93
C LEU A 131 -31.84 15.15 -75.08
N ASN A 132 -32.67 16.08 -75.57
CA ASN A 132 -33.10 17.25 -74.81
C ASN A 132 -33.83 16.86 -73.52
N ARG A 133 -34.75 15.88 -73.57
CA ARG A 133 -35.42 15.37 -72.35
C ARG A 133 -34.42 14.80 -71.35
N LYS A 134 -33.42 14.04 -71.84
CA LYS A 134 -32.36 13.47 -70.99
C LYS A 134 -31.51 14.58 -70.38
N THR A 135 -31.09 15.57 -71.15
CA THR A 135 -30.34 16.74 -70.67
C THR A 135 -31.11 17.50 -69.60
N SER A 136 -32.38 17.85 -69.84
CA SER A 136 -33.20 18.54 -68.85
C SER A 136 -33.48 17.70 -67.59
N SER A 137 -33.43 16.37 -67.66
CA SER A 137 -33.50 15.51 -66.48
C SER A 137 -32.20 15.57 -65.68
N LEU A 138 -31.06 15.46 -66.37
CA LEU A 138 -29.73 15.51 -65.75
C LEU A 138 -29.44 16.87 -65.12
N GLU A 139 -29.87 17.97 -65.75
CA GLU A 139 -29.73 19.32 -65.18
C GLU A 139 -30.50 19.47 -63.87
N ARG A 140 -31.72 18.93 -63.80
CA ARG A 140 -32.54 18.93 -62.58
C ARG A 140 -31.89 18.11 -61.47
N GLU A 141 -31.44 16.90 -61.78
CA GLU A 141 -30.75 16.03 -60.83
C GLU A 141 -29.47 16.70 -60.29
N ASN A 142 -28.67 17.32 -61.16
CA ASN A 142 -27.47 18.04 -60.76
C ASN A 142 -27.77 19.24 -59.85
N SER A 143 -28.87 19.95 -60.10
CA SER A 143 -29.34 21.03 -59.22
C SER A 143 -29.66 20.52 -57.81
N ILE A 144 -30.40 19.41 -57.71
CA ILE A 144 -30.75 18.80 -56.42
C ILE A 144 -29.49 18.36 -55.67
N LEU A 145 -28.57 17.66 -56.36
CA LEU A 145 -27.33 17.19 -55.76
C LEU A 145 -26.44 18.34 -55.25
N LYS A 146 -26.43 19.50 -55.92
CA LYS A 146 -25.71 20.69 -55.45
C LYS A 146 -26.32 21.26 -54.16
N GLU A 147 -27.64 21.27 -54.05
CA GLU A 147 -28.35 21.73 -52.86
C GLU A 147 -28.12 20.79 -51.66
N GLU A 148 -28.20 19.48 -51.88
CA GLU A 148 -27.87 18.46 -50.87
C GLU A 148 -26.42 18.58 -50.39
N LEU A 149 -25.47 18.78 -51.31
CA LEU A 149 -24.06 18.98 -50.95
C LEU A 149 -23.87 20.25 -50.12
N SER A 150 -24.54 21.34 -50.49
CA SER A 150 -24.42 22.61 -49.77
C SER A 150 -25.01 22.53 -48.36
N SER A 151 -26.17 21.91 -48.20
CA SER A 151 -26.81 21.71 -46.90
C SER A 151 -25.98 20.78 -46.00
N SER A 152 -25.45 19.69 -46.55
CA SER A 152 -24.55 18.77 -45.85
C SER A 152 -23.28 19.47 -45.35
N ARG A 153 -22.64 20.30 -46.18
CA ARG A 153 -21.46 21.08 -45.79
C ARG A 153 -21.74 22.00 -44.61
N LYS A 154 -22.86 22.74 -44.67
CA LYS A 154 -23.25 23.66 -43.60
C LYS A 154 -23.50 22.90 -42.28
N SER A 155 -24.23 21.78 -42.33
CA SER A 155 -24.46 20.96 -41.14
C SER A 155 -23.15 20.40 -40.56
N ASN A 156 -22.20 20.03 -41.41
CA ASN A 156 -20.91 19.52 -40.98
C ASN A 156 -20.04 20.62 -40.36
N GLU A 157 -20.05 21.83 -40.92
CA GLU A 157 -19.37 23.00 -40.34
C GLU A 157 -19.93 23.34 -38.95
N GLU A 158 -21.25 23.34 -38.78
CA GLU A 158 -21.88 23.56 -37.47
C GLU A 158 -21.48 22.49 -36.45
N LEU A 159 -21.47 21.21 -36.84
CA LEU A 159 -21.05 20.11 -35.96
C LEU A 159 -19.57 20.23 -35.57
N MET A 160 -18.71 20.55 -36.54
CA MET A 160 -17.28 20.78 -36.30
C MET A 160 -17.03 21.96 -35.36
N SER A 161 -17.82 23.04 -35.45
CA SER A 161 -17.73 24.16 -34.51
C SER A 161 -18.05 23.72 -33.09
N ARG A 162 -19.14 22.96 -32.89
CA ARG A 162 -19.51 22.43 -31.57
C ARG A 162 -18.44 21.52 -30.98
N TYR A 163 -17.84 20.66 -31.79
CA TYR A 163 -16.75 19.80 -31.30
C TYR A 163 -15.51 20.60 -30.91
N ARG A 164 -15.17 21.67 -31.64
CA ARG A 164 -14.06 22.56 -31.24
C ARG A 164 -14.32 23.22 -29.89
N GLU A 165 -15.52 23.75 -29.68
CA GLU A 165 -15.91 24.36 -28.40
C GLU A 165 -15.85 23.36 -27.24
N GLU A 166 -16.33 22.13 -27.45
CA GLU A 166 -16.30 21.06 -26.43
C GLU A 166 -14.85 20.62 -26.12
N ILE A 167 -13.99 20.53 -27.14
CA ILE A 167 -12.56 20.22 -26.94
C ILE A 167 -11.89 21.33 -26.13
N GLU A 168 -12.09 22.60 -26.48
CA GLU A 168 -11.49 23.73 -25.78
C GLU A 168 -11.94 23.76 -24.30
N LYS A 169 -13.23 23.50 -24.05
CA LYS A 169 -13.76 23.39 -22.69
C LYS A 169 -13.09 22.25 -21.92
N ARG A 170 -13.00 21.06 -22.53
CA ARG A 170 -12.34 19.91 -21.88
C ARG A 170 -10.86 20.12 -21.64
N GLU A 171 -10.16 20.83 -22.52
CA GLU A 171 -8.75 21.17 -22.32
C GLU A 171 -8.57 22.10 -21.11
N LYS A 172 -9.45 23.10 -20.96
CA LYS A 172 -9.49 23.97 -19.77
C LYS A 172 -9.75 23.18 -18.50
N ASP A 173 -10.76 22.31 -18.49
CA ASP A 173 -11.09 21.47 -17.34
C ASP A 173 -9.93 20.52 -16.98
N ASN A 174 -9.28 19.91 -17.98
CA ASN A 174 -8.15 19.02 -17.77
C ASN A 174 -6.93 19.76 -17.21
N TYR A 175 -6.67 20.97 -17.69
CA TYR A 175 -5.62 21.82 -17.11
C TYR A 175 -5.89 22.14 -15.63
N GLN A 176 -7.14 22.47 -15.29
CA GLN A 176 -7.56 22.74 -13.92
C GLN A 176 -7.36 21.50 -13.02
N ILE A 177 -7.84 20.33 -13.46
CA ILE A 177 -7.69 19.07 -12.73
C ILE A 177 -6.21 18.72 -12.53
N LYS A 178 -5.36 18.91 -13.53
CA LYS A 178 -3.91 18.67 -13.41
C LYS A 178 -3.26 19.56 -12.36
N ARG A 179 -3.66 20.83 -12.29
CA ARG A 179 -3.17 21.76 -11.28
C ARG A 179 -3.60 21.34 -9.88
N GLU A 180 -4.87 21.00 -9.71
CA GLU A 180 -5.39 20.51 -8.42
C GLU A 180 -4.70 19.21 -7.98
N ALA A 181 -4.48 18.27 -8.90
CA ALA A 181 -3.76 17.04 -8.61
C ALA A 181 -2.31 17.31 -8.14
N HIS A 182 -1.61 18.25 -8.76
CA HIS A 182 -0.27 18.66 -8.36
C HIS A 182 -0.26 19.32 -6.96
N ASP A 183 -1.23 20.19 -6.68
CA ASP A 183 -1.35 20.85 -5.37
C ASP A 183 -1.65 19.83 -4.26
N LEU A 184 -2.52 18.85 -4.54
CA LEU A 184 -2.82 17.74 -3.63
C LEU A 184 -1.60 16.85 -3.39
N ASP A 185 -0.83 16.51 -4.43
CA ASP A 185 0.40 15.73 -4.28
C ASP A 185 1.43 16.45 -3.38
N THR A 186 1.57 17.76 -3.58
CA THR A 186 2.43 18.61 -2.73
C THR A 186 1.99 18.58 -1.27
N GLN A 187 0.68 18.66 -0.99
CA GLN A 187 0.15 18.55 0.37
C GLN A 187 0.40 17.15 0.96
N LEU A 188 0.24 16.10 0.17
CA LEU A 188 0.44 14.72 0.59
C LEU A 188 1.90 14.48 0.98
N ILE A 189 2.86 15.03 0.23
CA ILE A 189 4.29 14.98 0.57
C ILE A 189 4.56 15.68 1.91
N ARG A 190 3.95 16.85 2.17
CA ARG A 190 4.11 17.56 3.46
C ARG A 190 3.57 16.73 4.62
N ILE A 191 2.34 16.21 4.49
CA ILE A 191 1.71 15.38 5.53
C ILE A 191 2.53 14.13 5.80
N LYS A 192 3.08 13.47 4.77
CA LYS A 192 3.98 12.32 4.94
C LYS A 192 5.23 12.67 5.74
N LYS A 193 5.82 13.84 5.49
CA LYS A 193 6.99 14.30 6.23
C LYS A 193 6.65 14.57 7.70
N GLU A 194 5.59 15.31 7.96
CA GLU A 194 5.10 15.58 9.32
C GLU A 194 4.76 14.28 10.06
N SER A 195 4.09 13.34 9.40
CA SER A 195 3.76 12.02 9.97
C SER A 195 5.00 11.22 10.35
N ALA A 196 6.08 11.28 9.56
CA ALA A 196 7.35 10.64 9.88
C ALA A 196 8.06 11.30 11.08
N GLU A 197 7.99 12.63 11.17
CA GLU A 197 8.51 13.40 12.31
C GLU A 197 7.77 13.04 13.60
N TYR A 198 6.43 13.05 13.58
CA TYR A 198 5.62 12.63 14.74
C TYR A 198 5.85 11.17 15.14
N SER A 199 6.01 10.27 14.17
CA SER A 199 6.30 8.86 14.45
C SER A 199 7.64 8.69 15.16
N SER A 200 8.66 9.44 14.73
CA SER A 200 9.98 9.44 15.35
C SER A 200 9.94 9.99 16.78
N GLU A 201 9.18 11.07 16.99
CA GLU A 201 9.01 11.66 18.32
C GLU A 201 8.24 10.74 19.28
N ILE A 202 7.21 10.05 18.80
CA ILE A 202 6.50 9.03 19.58
C ILE A 202 7.44 7.91 20.02
N GLU A 203 8.30 7.41 19.12
CA GLU A 203 9.28 6.36 19.47
C GLU A 203 10.32 6.86 20.49
N ARG A 204 10.75 8.12 20.38
CA ARG A 204 11.63 8.76 21.38
C ARG A 204 10.96 8.79 22.75
N LEU A 205 9.73 9.30 22.82
CA LEU A 205 8.95 9.40 24.06
C LEU A 205 8.65 8.03 24.67
N LYS A 206 8.39 6.99 23.87
CA LYS A 206 8.24 5.62 24.37
C LYS A 206 9.51 5.09 25.04
N LYS A 207 10.67 5.31 24.43
CA LYS A 207 11.97 4.93 25.02
C LYS A 207 12.25 5.68 26.31
N GLU A 208 11.99 6.99 26.32
CA GLU A 208 12.16 7.83 27.52
C GLU A 208 11.22 7.37 28.64
N LYS A 209 9.96 7.11 28.33
CA LYS A 209 8.99 6.54 29.27
C LYS A 209 9.45 5.19 29.83
N GLN A 210 9.97 4.29 28.98
CA GLN A 210 10.47 2.99 29.43
C GLN A 210 11.63 3.13 30.43
N VAL A 211 12.58 4.03 30.15
CA VAL A 211 13.70 4.32 31.06
C VAL A 211 13.18 4.85 32.41
N LEU A 212 12.23 5.79 32.38
CA LEU A 212 11.63 6.34 33.59
C LEU A 212 10.85 5.28 34.39
N GLU A 213 10.14 4.37 33.72
CA GLU A 213 9.45 3.25 34.38
C GLU A 213 10.45 2.29 35.06
N ASP A 214 11.58 1.99 34.41
CA ASP A 214 12.63 1.16 34.99
C ASP A 214 13.32 1.84 36.18
N ASP A 215 13.58 3.14 36.10
CA ASP A 215 14.18 3.90 37.20
C ASP A 215 13.21 4.06 38.37
N LEU A 216 11.92 4.26 38.10
CA LEU A 216 10.87 4.29 39.13
C LEU A 216 10.75 2.92 39.81
N ARG A 217 10.91 1.81 39.06
CA ARG A 217 10.96 0.46 39.63
C ARG A 217 12.16 0.29 40.55
N LYS A 218 13.36 0.68 40.13
CA LYS A 218 14.58 0.64 40.97
C LYS A 218 14.41 1.49 42.23
N ALA A 219 13.88 2.70 42.10
CA ALA A 219 13.62 3.58 43.23
C ALA A 219 12.64 2.94 44.23
N ASN A 220 11.56 2.33 43.74
CA ASN A 220 10.61 1.60 44.58
C ASN A 220 11.27 0.40 45.29
N ASP A 221 12.16 -0.34 44.62
CA ASP A 221 12.89 -1.44 45.24
C ASP A 221 13.88 -0.96 46.32
N ILE A 222 14.55 0.18 46.10
CA ILE A 222 15.40 0.83 47.10
C ILE A 222 14.57 1.27 48.31
N ILE A 223 13.41 1.92 48.07
CA ILE A 223 12.51 2.36 49.14
C ILE A 223 12.05 1.16 49.96
N LYS A 224 11.66 0.04 49.32
CA LYS A 224 11.28 -1.19 50.03
C LYS A 224 12.40 -1.72 50.91
N ARG A 225 13.63 -1.83 50.38
CA ARG A 225 14.80 -2.29 51.17
C ARG A 225 15.08 -1.36 52.34
N ASN A 226 15.11 -0.05 52.11
CA ASN A 226 15.31 0.92 53.17
C ASN A 226 14.22 0.82 54.26
N PHE A 227 12.97 0.56 53.86
CA PHE A 227 11.87 0.38 54.81
C PHE A 227 12.05 -0.90 55.64
N GLU A 228 12.49 -2.00 55.02
CA GLU A 228 12.85 -3.25 55.72
C GLU A 228 14.04 -3.05 56.68
N ASP A 229 15.08 -2.32 56.25
CA ASP A 229 16.25 -1.98 57.06
C ASP A 229 15.89 -1.07 58.24
N ILE A 230 15.01 -0.09 58.05
CA ILE A 230 14.51 0.75 59.15
C ILE A 230 13.70 -0.11 60.12
N LYS A 231 12.83 -0.99 59.62
CA LYS A 231 12.03 -1.89 60.46
C LYS A 231 12.92 -2.84 61.27
N SER A 232 13.99 -3.37 60.69
CA SER A 232 14.96 -4.21 61.40
C SER A 232 15.71 -3.40 62.46
N LYS A 233 16.16 -2.18 62.13
CA LYS A 233 16.79 -1.26 63.11
C LYS A 233 15.88 -0.91 64.28
N ILE A 234 14.60 -0.63 64.04
CA ILE A 234 13.63 -0.36 65.10
C ILE A 234 13.48 -1.60 66.00
N LYS A 235 13.43 -2.81 65.44
CA LYS A 235 13.41 -4.05 66.24
C LYS A 235 14.68 -4.20 67.09
N THR A 236 15.86 -3.93 66.54
CA THR A 236 17.10 -3.98 67.33
C THR A 236 17.15 -2.90 68.40
N GLU A 237 16.69 -1.68 68.10
CA GLU A 237 16.67 -0.57 69.07
C GLU A 237 15.68 -0.82 70.21
N THR A 238 14.53 -1.45 69.91
CA THR A 238 13.57 -1.84 70.95
C THR A 238 14.14 -2.92 71.86
N LEU A 239 14.82 -3.93 71.33
CA LEU A 239 15.54 -4.93 72.12
C LEU A 239 16.64 -4.29 73.00
N LEU A 240 17.46 -3.39 72.43
CA LEU A 240 18.50 -2.68 73.19
C LEU A 240 17.91 -1.78 74.29
N LYS A 241 16.75 -1.15 74.06
CA LYS A 241 16.05 -0.39 75.10
C LYS A 241 15.53 -1.28 76.23
N GLU A 242 15.12 -2.49 75.91
CA GLU A 242 14.69 -3.50 76.89
C GLU A 242 15.90 -4.00 77.71
N GLU A 243 17.03 -4.31 77.07
CA GLU A 243 18.28 -4.61 77.76
C GLU A 243 18.76 -3.44 78.64
N ALA A 244 18.71 -2.21 78.15
CA ALA A 244 19.09 -1.03 78.94
C ALA A 244 18.18 -0.81 80.16
N ARG A 245 16.89 -1.17 80.06
CA ARG A 245 15.99 -1.19 81.23
C ARG A 245 16.40 -2.27 82.22
N ASN A 246 16.70 -3.48 81.74
CA ASN A 246 17.16 -4.58 82.60
C ASN A 246 18.44 -4.20 83.35
N TYR A 247 19.44 -3.64 82.65
CA TYR A 247 20.66 -3.14 83.29
C TYR A 247 20.40 -2.03 84.30
N LYS A 248 19.40 -1.17 84.06
CA LYS A 248 19.03 -0.13 85.03
C LYS A 248 18.44 -0.72 86.30
N THR A 249 17.52 -1.68 86.19
CA THR A 249 16.99 -2.41 87.35
C THR A 249 18.07 -3.18 88.10
N GLU A 250 18.96 -3.86 87.38
CA GLU A 250 20.08 -4.61 87.97
C GLU A 250 21.07 -3.68 88.70
N LYS A 251 21.33 -2.49 88.14
CA LYS A 251 22.10 -1.44 88.81
C LYS A 251 21.42 -0.95 90.10
N GLU A 252 20.10 -0.71 90.07
CA GLU A 252 19.34 -0.29 91.25
C GLU A 252 19.37 -1.36 92.36
N GLU A 253 19.33 -2.65 92.00
CA GLU A 253 19.49 -3.78 92.94
C GLU A 253 20.90 -3.82 93.56
N ILE A 254 21.95 -3.62 92.76
CA ILE A 254 23.33 -3.53 93.26
C ILE A 254 23.52 -2.35 94.20
N GLU A 255 22.92 -1.19 93.89
CA GLU A 255 23.00 0.02 94.72
C GLU A 255 22.31 -0.18 96.08
N LEU A 256 21.20 -0.91 96.09
CA LEU A 256 20.53 -1.38 97.31
C LEU A 256 21.40 -2.31 98.15
N ILE A 257 22.09 -3.26 97.51
CA ILE A 257 23.02 -4.18 98.19
C ILE A 257 24.21 -3.42 98.78
N ASN A 258 24.80 -2.47 98.02
CA ASN A 258 25.91 -1.66 98.49
C ASN A 258 25.55 -0.81 99.71
N ASN A 259 24.40 -0.13 99.70
CA ASN A 259 23.93 0.64 100.85
C ASN A 259 23.76 -0.23 102.11
N LYS A 260 23.35 -1.49 101.93
CA LYS A 260 23.18 -2.45 103.03
C LYS A 260 24.53 -2.87 103.63
N LEU A 261 25.52 -3.13 102.78
CA LEU A 261 26.91 -3.40 103.18
C LEU A 261 27.56 -2.20 103.88
N GLU A 262 27.25 -0.97 103.43
CA GLU A 262 27.77 0.25 104.06
C GLU A 262 27.28 0.41 105.50
N MET A 263 26.01 0.12 105.77
CA MET A 263 25.49 0.10 107.15
C MET A 263 26.20 -0.97 108.01
N GLU A 264 26.42 -2.16 107.46
CA GLU A 264 27.09 -3.26 108.16
C GLU A 264 28.55 -2.93 108.48
N ILE A 265 29.25 -2.21 107.58
CA ILE A 265 30.60 -1.67 107.82
C ILE A 265 30.58 -0.61 108.93
N MET A 266 29.57 0.26 108.98
CA MET A 266 29.42 1.24 110.07
C MET A 266 29.26 0.54 111.42
N GLU A 267 28.39 -0.47 111.51
CA GLU A 267 28.19 -1.26 112.73
C GLU A 267 29.49 -1.93 113.19
N LYS A 268 30.24 -2.53 112.26
CA LYS A 268 31.55 -3.14 112.55
C LYS A 268 32.60 -2.13 113.00
N ASN A 269 32.60 -0.91 112.46
CA ASN A 269 33.51 0.15 112.88
C ASN A 269 33.21 0.67 114.29
N GLU A 270 31.93 0.74 114.68
CA GLU A 270 31.51 1.06 116.05
C GLU A 270 32.00 -0.02 117.03
N GLU A 271 31.89 -1.30 116.65
CA GLU A 271 32.45 -2.45 117.38
C GLU A 271 33.97 -2.34 117.60
N ILE A 272 34.72 -1.97 116.54
CA ILE A 272 36.17 -1.79 116.61
C ILE A 272 36.56 -0.63 117.54
N LYS A 273 35.76 0.42 117.59
CA LYS A 273 36.02 1.58 118.46
C LYS A 273 35.90 1.20 119.94
N ILE A 274 34.88 0.43 120.30
CA ILE A 274 34.68 -0.08 121.67
C ILE A 274 35.84 -0.99 122.08
N LEU A 275 36.29 -1.87 121.17
CA LEU A 275 37.43 -2.75 121.43
C LEU A 275 38.75 -1.97 121.62
N LYS A 276 38.96 -0.88 120.89
CA LYS A 276 40.14 0.00 121.07
C LYS A 276 40.15 0.75 122.41
N GLU A 277 39.00 1.17 122.92
CA GLU A 277 38.90 1.80 124.24
C GLU A 277 39.24 0.80 125.36
N MET A 278 38.75 -0.44 125.26
CA MET A 278 39.11 -1.52 126.19
C MET A 278 40.61 -1.87 126.16
N GLU A 279 41.24 -1.84 125.00
CA GLU A 279 42.68 -2.10 124.84
C GLU A 279 43.51 -1.00 125.53
N SER A 280 43.08 0.26 125.45
CA SER A 280 43.76 1.41 126.07
C SER A 280 43.76 1.32 127.60
N GLU A 281 42.64 0.93 128.22
CA GLU A 281 42.54 0.73 129.67
C GLU A 281 43.45 -0.40 130.17
N ARG A 282 43.60 -1.47 129.37
CA ARG A 282 44.52 -2.59 129.65
C ARG A 282 45.99 -2.17 129.60
N ILE A 283 46.36 -1.33 128.62
CA ILE A 283 47.73 -0.81 128.48
C ILE A 283 48.10 0.09 129.68
N GLU A 284 47.15 0.88 130.18
CA GLU A 284 47.35 1.74 131.34
C GLU A 284 47.54 0.94 132.64
N ALA A 285 46.78 -0.15 132.81
CA ALA A 285 46.96 -1.10 133.92
C ALA A 285 48.35 -1.79 133.89
N ILE A 286 48.84 -2.17 132.71
CA ILE A 286 50.16 -2.80 132.53
C ILE A 286 51.31 -1.82 132.88
N ASN A 287 51.16 -0.54 132.55
CA ASN A 287 52.19 0.46 132.87
C ASN A 287 52.28 0.75 134.38
N ASN A 288 51.15 0.77 135.09
CA ASN A 288 51.14 0.95 136.54
C ASN A 288 51.80 -0.23 137.28
N LEU A 289 51.60 -1.46 136.80
CA LEU A 289 52.29 -2.66 137.32
C LEU A 289 53.80 -2.65 137.02
N LYS A 290 54.23 -2.13 135.86
CA LYS A 290 55.67 -1.97 135.53
C LYS A 290 56.38 -0.97 136.44
N VAL A 291 55.72 0.13 136.82
CA VAL A 291 56.30 1.14 137.73
C VAL A 291 56.43 0.60 139.16
N LEU A 292 55.46 -0.18 139.62
CA LEU A 292 55.50 -0.84 140.93
C LEU A 292 56.63 -1.89 141.01
N ASN A 293 56.80 -2.70 139.95
CA ASN A 293 57.85 -3.71 139.87
C ASN A 293 59.28 -3.10 139.87
N LYS A 294 59.46 -1.93 139.23
CA LYS A 294 60.73 -1.18 139.27
C LYS A 294 61.09 -0.63 140.65
N SER A 295 60.09 -0.31 141.49
CA SER A 295 60.27 0.17 142.86
C SER A 295 60.64 -0.96 143.83
N LEU A 296 60.02 -2.14 143.67
CA LEU A 296 60.35 -3.34 144.45
C LEU A 296 61.76 -3.88 144.14
N ASN A 297 62.16 -3.92 142.87
CA ASN A 297 63.50 -4.38 142.49
C ASN A 297 64.64 -3.52 143.08
N ARG A 298 64.46 -2.18 143.15
CA ARG A 298 65.45 -1.29 143.78
C ARG A 298 65.59 -1.50 145.30
N LYS A 299 64.51 -1.89 145.98
CA LYS A 299 64.55 -2.27 147.41
C LYS A 299 65.21 -3.65 147.61
N LEU A 300 65.02 -4.57 146.68
CA LEU A 300 65.66 -5.90 146.69
C LEU A 300 67.18 -5.81 146.52
N GLU A 301 67.68 -4.99 145.58
CA GLU A 301 69.12 -4.77 145.36
C GLU A 301 69.83 -4.08 146.53
N SER A 302 69.13 -3.19 147.25
CA SER A 302 69.63 -2.54 148.47
C SER A 302 69.85 -3.54 149.61
N THR A 303 68.96 -4.52 149.75
CA THR A 303 69.05 -5.55 150.79
C THR A 303 70.08 -6.62 150.43
N TYR A 304 70.19 -7.01 149.15
CA TYR A 304 71.20 -7.95 148.66
C TYR A 304 72.65 -7.46 148.85
N ARG A 305 72.89 -6.15 148.73
CA ARG A 305 74.23 -5.54 148.96
C ARG A 305 74.66 -5.49 150.42
N ILE A 306 73.71 -5.45 151.36
CA ILE A 306 74.00 -5.46 152.81
C ILE A 306 74.24 -6.89 153.28
N TYR A 307 73.46 -7.86 152.78
CA TYR A 307 73.57 -9.27 153.11
C TYR A 307 74.93 -9.87 152.69
N ASN A 308 75.42 -9.54 151.48
CA ASN A 308 76.71 -10.04 150.98
C ASN A 308 77.96 -9.43 151.64
N ARG A 309 77.82 -8.42 152.50
CA ARG A 309 78.96 -7.76 153.17
C ARG A 309 79.28 -8.34 154.56
N ILE A 310 78.44 -9.22 155.11
CA ILE A 310 78.55 -9.64 156.52
C ILE A 310 78.77 -11.17 156.69
N TYR A 311 78.36 -12.05 155.77
CA TYR A 311 78.50 -13.52 155.95
C TYR A 311 79.08 -14.27 154.75
N LYS A 312 79.72 -15.41 155.07
CA LYS A 312 80.70 -16.19 154.30
C LYS A 312 80.05 -17.33 153.48
N LYS A 313 80.57 -17.53 152.25
CA LYS A 313 80.75 -18.75 151.39
C LYS A 313 79.99 -20.05 151.74
N GLN A 314 79.52 -20.86 150.80
CA GLN A 314 79.44 -20.84 149.32
C GLN A 314 78.27 -21.79 149.01
N GLU A 315 77.26 -21.30 148.29
CA GLU A 315 75.90 -21.85 148.26
C GLU A 315 75.70 -23.00 147.27
N ASP A 316 74.99 -23.99 147.77
CA ASP A 316 74.28 -25.06 147.10
C ASP A 316 72.77 -24.73 147.24
N VAL A 317 71.95 -25.13 146.23
CA VAL A 317 70.51 -25.44 146.37
C VAL A 317 69.64 -24.15 146.49
N GLU A 318 68.50 -23.91 145.83
CA GLU A 318 67.42 -24.72 145.27
C GLU A 318 66.43 -23.76 144.58
N ASP A 319 65.54 -24.35 143.80
CA ASP A 319 64.10 -24.07 143.73
C ASP A 319 63.49 -22.78 143.11
N ASP A 320 62.51 -23.12 142.27
CA ASP A 320 61.12 -22.68 142.32
C ASP A 320 60.57 -21.58 141.39
N SER A 321 59.40 -21.96 140.87
CA SER A 321 58.24 -21.16 140.50
C SER A 321 58.32 -20.37 139.18
N LYS A 322 57.58 -20.83 138.15
CA LYS A 322 56.23 -20.37 137.76
C LYS A 322 56.28 -18.97 137.14
N THR A 323 55.68 -18.71 135.98
CA THR A 323 54.24 -18.74 135.67
C THR A 323 54.13 -18.48 134.15
N GLU A 324 53.28 -19.21 133.42
CA GLU A 324 52.01 -18.70 132.82
C GLU A 324 52.24 -17.63 131.71
N GLU A 325 51.69 -17.72 130.51
CA GLU A 325 50.27 -17.80 130.13
C GLU A 325 50.28 -17.93 128.58
N THR A 326 49.53 -18.87 127.97
CA THR A 326 48.26 -18.62 127.24
C THR A 326 48.34 -17.53 126.15
N THR A 327 47.78 -17.63 124.96
CA THR A 327 46.60 -18.34 124.44
C THR A 327 46.58 -18.09 122.94
N SER A 328 46.18 -19.08 122.13
CA SER A 328 44.91 -19.07 121.36
C SER A 328 44.80 -17.90 120.36
N SER A 329 44.61 -18.15 119.07
CA SER A 329 43.31 -18.65 118.62
C SER A 329 43.37 -19.31 117.24
N LEU A 330 42.72 -20.46 117.16
CA LEU A 330 42.11 -21.00 115.94
C LEU A 330 40.95 -20.11 115.51
N ILE A 331 40.63 -20.11 114.21
CA ILE A 331 39.35 -20.59 113.64
C ILE A 331 39.50 -20.68 112.11
N SER A 332 39.17 -21.84 111.57
CA SER A 332 38.67 -22.11 110.20
C SER A 332 37.26 -22.72 110.39
N PRO A 333 36.50 -23.08 109.34
CA PRO A 333 36.45 -22.71 107.93
C PRO A 333 35.03 -22.18 107.60
N GLU A 334 34.68 -21.78 106.39
CA GLU A 334 33.89 -22.57 105.40
C GLU A 334 33.35 -21.51 104.40
N SER A 335 33.58 -21.59 103.09
CA SER A 335 33.00 -22.49 102.08
C SER A 335 31.97 -21.72 101.22
N ILE A 336 32.05 -21.90 99.89
CA ILE A 336 30.90 -22.10 98.97
C ILE A 336 30.03 -20.83 98.77
N ASN A 337 29.83 -20.26 97.58
CA ASN A 337 29.44 -20.86 96.30
C ASN A 337 29.27 -19.78 95.20
N TYR A 338 29.21 -20.27 93.94
CA TYR A 338 28.68 -19.67 92.68
C TYR A 338 29.39 -18.47 92.04
#